data_AF-A0A060C4G7-F1
#
_entry.id   AF-A0A060C4G7-F1
#
_cell.length_a   1.000
_cell.length_b   1.000
_cell.length_c   1.000
_cell.angle_alpha   90.00
_cell.angle_beta   90.00
_cell.angle_gamma   90.00
#
_symmetry.space_group_name_H-M   'P 1'
#
loop_
_entity.id
_entity.type
_entity.pdbx_description
1 polymer ?
#
loop_
_entity_poly.entity_id
_entity_poly.type
_entity_poly.pdbx_seq_one_letter_code
_entity_poly.pdbx_strand_id
1 'polypeptide(L)'
;PDGVSNPSQVGRPALSLARRSLKGHPLRDYIIYEMHIGTYSPEGTFRSAIPLLDELIDLGITAIELMPVADFPGERGWGYDGVFLFAPHHTYGTPDDFKTF
;
A
#
# COMPACT_ATOMS: atom_id res chain seq x y z
N PRO A 1 3.06 -9.81 -11.24
CA PRO A 1 4.42 -10.39 -11.27
C PRO A 1 4.58 -11.34 -10.08
N ASP A 2 5.16 -12.52 -10.31
CA ASP A 2 5.11 -13.64 -9.36
C ASP A 2 6.31 -13.65 -8.39
N GLY A 3 6.73 -12.46 -7.94
CA GLY A 3 7.85 -12.28 -7.01
C GLY A 3 9.22 -12.07 -7.64
N VAL A 4 10.23 -11.88 -6.78
CA VAL A 4 11.52 -11.27 -7.15
C VAL A 4 12.37 -12.04 -8.16
N SER A 5 12.19 -13.36 -8.26
CA SER A 5 12.95 -14.22 -9.18
C SER A 5 12.24 -14.45 -10.51
N ASN A 6 11.06 -13.84 -10.70
CA ASN A 6 10.19 -14.08 -11.85
C ASN A 6 10.15 -12.86 -12.80
N PRO A 7 9.68 -13.05 -14.04
CA PRO A 7 9.61 -11.96 -15.01
C PRO A 7 8.81 -10.76 -14.50
N SER A 8 9.30 -9.57 -14.83
CA SER A 8 8.53 -8.34 -14.64
C SER A 8 7.29 -8.32 -15.53
N GLN A 9 6.29 -7.54 -15.13
CA GLN A 9 5.08 -7.30 -15.91
C GLN A 9 5.07 -5.87 -16.42
N VAL A 10 4.59 -5.65 -17.66
CA VAL A 10 4.35 -4.31 -18.17
C VAL A 10 3.22 -3.67 -17.36
N GLY A 11 3.56 -2.66 -16.56
CA GLY A 11 2.61 -1.90 -15.76
C GLY A 11 1.78 -0.95 -16.62
N ARG A 12 0.53 -0.72 -16.22
CA ARG A 12 -0.28 0.38 -16.76
C ARG A 12 -0.03 1.62 -15.91
N PRO A 13 0.25 2.79 -16.52
CA PRO A 13 0.25 4.04 -15.78
C PRO A 13 -1.07 4.21 -15.04
N ALA A 14 -1.06 4.87 -13.89
CA ALA A 14 -2.29 5.38 -13.33
C ALA A 14 -2.85 6.41 -14.32
N LEU A 15 -3.79 6.00 -15.16
CA LEU A 15 -4.56 6.93 -15.99
C LEU A 15 -5.22 7.90 -15.02
N SER A 16 -5.04 9.20 -15.28
CA SER A 16 -5.35 10.30 -14.39
C SER A 16 -6.53 9.97 -13.49
N LEU A 17 -6.26 9.65 -12.22
CA LEU A 17 -7.28 9.72 -11.19
C LEU A 17 -7.90 11.09 -11.42
N ALA A 18 -9.19 11.12 -11.79
CA ALA A 18 -9.88 12.34 -12.10
C ALA A 18 -9.51 13.34 -11.00
N ARG A 19 -8.87 14.45 -11.41
CA ARG A 19 -8.25 15.48 -10.58
C ARG A 19 -9.28 16.16 -9.66
N ARG A 20 -9.97 15.41 -8.79
CA ARG A 20 -10.37 15.96 -7.51
C ARG A 20 -9.07 16.24 -6.82
N SER A 21 -8.78 17.52 -6.62
CA SER A 21 -7.66 17.95 -5.80
C SER A 21 -7.90 17.40 -4.40
N LEU A 22 -7.46 16.18 -4.14
CA LEU A 22 -7.20 15.70 -2.80
C LEU A 22 -6.04 16.56 -2.31
N LYS A 23 -6.37 17.72 -1.75
CA LYS A 23 -5.41 18.46 -0.94
C LYS A 23 -5.33 17.68 0.36
N GLY A 24 -4.21 17.03 0.58
CA GLY A 24 -3.89 16.47 1.89
C GLY A 24 -3.91 17.56 2.95
N HIS A 25 -3.93 17.14 4.21
CA HIS A 25 -3.80 18.05 5.34
C HIS A 25 -2.40 18.71 5.35
N PRO A 26 -2.21 19.89 5.95
CA PRO A 26 -0.87 20.36 6.27
C PRO A 26 -0.23 19.43 7.30
N LEU A 27 1.10 19.28 7.26
CA LEU A 27 1.83 18.33 8.11
C LEU A 27 1.53 18.46 9.61
N ARG A 28 1.31 19.69 10.09
CA ARG A 28 0.95 19.97 11.50
C ARG A 28 -0.37 19.35 11.96
N ASP A 29 -1.22 18.96 11.03
CA ASP A 29 -2.52 18.35 11.30
C ASP A 29 -2.45 16.81 11.17
N TYR A 30 -1.25 16.24 10.95
CA TYR A 30 -1.09 14.79 10.78
C TYR A 30 -1.15 14.07 12.12
N ILE A 31 -2.14 13.20 12.28
CA ILE A 31 -2.19 12.12 13.24
C ILE A 31 -1.93 10.85 12.45
N ILE A 32 -0.71 10.33 12.57
CA ILE A 32 -0.19 9.25 11.72
C ILE A 32 -0.49 7.89 12.35
N TYR A 33 -1.00 6.98 11.53
CA TYR A 33 -1.08 5.55 11.85
C TYR A 33 -0.12 4.78 10.93
N GLU A 34 0.95 4.22 11.49
CA GLU A 34 1.86 3.35 10.74
C GLU A 34 1.22 1.97 10.54
N MET A 35 1.16 1.50 9.29
CA MET A 35 0.44 0.30 8.89
C MET A 35 1.34 -0.67 8.13
N HIS A 36 1.35 -1.91 8.59
CA HIS A 36 1.91 -3.05 7.88
C HIS A 36 0.81 -3.82 7.13
N ILE A 37 0.77 -3.73 5.80
CA ILE A 37 -0.29 -4.34 4.97
C ILE A 37 -0.43 -5.84 5.24
N GLY A 38 0.68 -6.57 5.35
CA GLY A 38 0.67 -8.02 5.53
C GLY A 38 0.12 -8.53 6.86
N THR A 39 -0.17 -7.65 7.83
CA THR A 39 -0.70 -8.03 9.15
C THR A 39 -1.90 -7.21 9.59
N TYR A 40 -2.25 -6.14 8.89
CA TYR A 40 -3.33 -5.23 9.28
C TYR A 40 -4.71 -5.90 9.16
N SER A 41 -4.89 -6.76 8.16
CA SER A 41 -6.09 -7.60 8.00
C SER A 41 -5.71 -9.09 7.97
N PRO A 42 -6.66 -10.01 8.18
CA PRO A 42 -6.39 -11.45 8.12
C PRO A 42 -5.78 -11.92 6.79
N GLU A 43 -6.22 -11.36 5.68
CA GLU A 43 -5.72 -11.69 4.34
C GLU A 43 -4.39 -11.00 4.00
N GLY A 44 -4.04 -9.90 4.69
CA GLY A 44 -2.76 -9.22 4.50
C GLY A 44 -2.58 -8.53 3.15
N THR A 45 -3.65 -7.97 2.56
CA THR A 45 -3.63 -7.34 1.22
C THR A 45 -4.11 -5.89 1.25
N PHE A 46 -3.77 -5.13 0.21
CA PHE A 46 -4.30 -3.77 0.02
C PHE A 46 -5.84 -3.76 0.03
N ARG A 47 -6.48 -4.70 -0.66
CA ARG A 47 -7.94 -4.77 -0.78
C ARG A 47 -8.62 -5.06 0.55
N SER A 48 -8.06 -5.98 1.32
CA SER A 48 -8.62 -6.37 2.62
C SER A 48 -8.40 -5.31 3.70
N ALA A 49 -7.44 -4.40 3.52
CA ALA A 49 -7.25 -3.25 4.41
C ALA A 49 -8.30 -2.14 4.21
N ILE A 50 -8.81 -1.94 2.98
CA ILE A 50 -9.79 -0.88 2.64
C ILE A 50 -11.02 -0.84 3.57
N PRO A 51 -11.75 -1.95 3.81
CA PRO A 51 -12.96 -1.90 4.64
C PRO A 51 -12.68 -1.56 6.11
N LEU A 52 -11.43 -1.66 6.56
CA LEU A 52 -11.01 -1.33 7.93
C LEU A 52 -10.56 0.13 8.06
N LEU A 53 -10.53 0.91 6.97
CA LEU A 53 -10.12 2.32 7.01
C LEU A 53 -11.16 3.23 7.68
N ASP A 54 -12.44 2.85 7.63
CA ASP A 54 -13.52 3.59 8.29
C ASP A 54 -13.29 3.67 9.81
N GLU A 55 -12.75 2.61 10.42
CA GLU A 55 -12.40 2.59 11.84
C GLU A 55 -11.28 3.59 12.18
N LEU A 56 -10.31 3.78 11.28
CA LEU A 56 -9.23 4.76 11.47
C LEU A 56 -9.75 6.20 11.33
N ILE A 57 -10.70 6.43 10.42
CA ILE A 57 -11.39 7.71 10.28
C ILE A 57 -12.15 8.03 11.57
N ASP A 58 -12.93 7.08 12.09
CA ASP A 58 -13.68 7.23 13.34
C ASP A 58 -12.78 7.45 14.55
N LEU A 59 -11.59 6.82 14.57
CA LEU A 59 -10.56 7.04 15.57
C LEU A 59 -9.95 8.46 15.50
N GLY A 60 -10.05 9.12 14.35
CA GLY A 60 -9.49 10.46 14.11
C GLY A 60 -8.09 10.46 13.50
N ILE A 61 -7.64 9.34 12.93
CA ILE A 61 -6.40 9.27 12.15
C ILE A 61 -6.58 10.10 10.87
N THR A 62 -5.56 10.87 10.51
CA THR A 62 -5.62 11.76 9.34
C THR A 62 -4.63 11.39 8.25
N ALA A 63 -3.68 10.51 8.53
CA ALA A 63 -2.69 10.02 7.59
C ALA A 63 -2.29 8.58 7.91
N ILE A 64 -2.20 7.75 6.88
CA ILE A 64 -1.65 6.39 6.98
C ILE A 64 -0.21 6.44 6.48
N GLU A 65 0.72 5.94 7.29
CA GLU A 65 2.10 5.70 6.89
C GLU A 65 2.25 4.20 6.60
N LEU A 66 2.39 3.84 5.33
CA LEU A 66 2.63 2.45 4.98
C LEU A 66 4.08 2.08 5.27
N MET A 67 4.28 0.95 5.95
CA MET A 67 5.58 0.27 5.94
C MET A 67 5.99 -0.07 4.49
N PRO A 68 7.29 -0.28 4.21
CA PRO A 68 7.77 -0.41 2.84
C PRO A 68 7.06 -1.50 2.03
N VAL A 69 6.62 -1.15 0.83
CA VAL A 69 5.89 -2.05 -0.07
C VAL A 69 6.74 -2.53 -1.25
N ALA A 70 8.01 -2.18 -1.34
CA ALA A 70 8.89 -2.64 -2.41
C ALA A 70 8.98 -4.18 -2.41
N ASP A 71 8.96 -4.83 -3.58
CA ASP A 71 8.98 -6.29 -3.67
C ASP A 71 10.28 -6.86 -3.08
N PHE A 72 10.14 -7.90 -2.25
CA PHE A 72 11.19 -8.54 -1.47
C PHE A 72 11.06 -10.08 -1.56
N PRO A 73 12.10 -10.85 -1.22
CA PRO A 73 12.04 -12.31 -1.29
C PRO A 73 11.06 -12.91 -0.27
N GLY A 74 10.25 -13.88 -0.72
CA GLY A 74 9.32 -14.61 0.14
C GLY A 74 7.93 -13.97 0.21
N GLU A 75 7.10 -14.45 1.14
CA GLU A 75 5.69 -14.06 1.22
C GLU A 75 5.38 -13.07 2.34
N ARG A 76 6.29 -12.96 3.32
CA ARG A 76 6.12 -12.20 4.55
C ARG A 76 7.43 -11.54 4.95
N GLY A 77 7.36 -10.29 5.37
CA GLY A 77 8.48 -9.48 5.80
C GLY A 77 7.97 -8.08 6.11
N TRP A 78 8.73 -7.32 6.89
CA TRP A 78 8.38 -5.94 7.22
C TRP A 78 8.58 -4.95 6.06
N GLY A 79 9.20 -5.38 4.96
CA GLY A 79 9.42 -4.58 3.76
C GLY A 79 10.84 -4.04 3.57
N TYR A 80 11.68 -4.08 4.60
CA TYR A 80 13.04 -3.50 4.54
C TYR A 80 14.04 -4.32 3.71
N ASP A 81 13.70 -5.57 3.36
CA ASP A 81 14.48 -6.41 2.44
C ASP A 81 14.10 -6.19 0.96
N GLY A 82 13.45 -5.07 0.64
CA GLY A 82 13.00 -4.70 -0.70
C GLY A 82 14.13 -4.62 -1.72
N VAL A 83 13.97 -5.33 -2.85
CA VAL A 83 14.94 -5.37 -3.96
C VAL A 83 14.41 -4.73 -5.24
N PHE A 84 13.09 -4.66 -5.43
CA PHE A 84 12.47 -3.97 -6.56
C PHE A 84 11.69 -2.73 -6.11
N LEU A 85 12.39 -1.61 -6.01
CA LEU A 85 11.87 -0.32 -5.50
C LEU A 85 10.68 0.27 -6.27
N PHE A 86 10.41 -0.21 -7.48
CA PHE A 86 9.30 0.24 -8.34
C PHE A 86 8.16 -0.77 -8.46
N ALA A 87 8.27 -1.92 -7.80
CA ALA A 87 7.25 -2.96 -7.79
C ALA A 87 6.65 -3.09 -6.39
N PRO A 88 5.32 -2.98 -6.22
CA PRO A 88 4.69 -3.33 -4.96
C PRO A 88 4.83 -4.84 -4.71
N HIS A 89 4.91 -5.23 -3.44
CA HIS A 89 5.12 -6.61 -3.02
C HIS A 89 4.01 -7.52 -3.56
N HIS A 90 4.42 -8.58 -4.25
CA HIS A 90 3.50 -9.43 -5.02
C HIS A 90 2.41 -10.09 -4.17
N THR A 91 2.64 -10.34 -2.87
CA THR A 91 1.62 -10.92 -1.98
C THR A 91 0.62 -9.90 -1.43
N TYR A 92 0.97 -8.60 -1.40
CA TYR A 92 0.05 -7.57 -0.90
C TYR A 92 -1.03 -7.22 -1.93
N GLY A 93 -0.80 -7.52 -3.21
CA GLY A 93 -1.75 -7.34 -4.29
C GLY A 93 -1.11 -6.82 -5.57
N THR A 94 -1.93 -6.52 -6.56
CA THR A 94 -1.46 -5.96 -7.83
C THR A 94 -1.16 -4.46 -7.72
N PRO A 95 -0.40 -3.87 -8.67
CA PRO A 95 -0.26 -2.43 -8.75
C PRO A 95 -1.59 -1.66 -8.84
N ASP A 96 -2.65 -2.27 -9.38
CA ASP A 96 -3.97 -1.63 -9.46
C ASP A 96 -4.74 -1.74 -8.13
N ASP A 97 -4.48 -2.77 -7.32
CA ASP A 97 -4.98 -2.86 -5.94
C ASP A 97 -4.35 -1.77 -5.08
N PHE A 98 -3.04 -1.54 -5.21
CA PHE A 98 -2.37 -0.46 -4.49
C PHE A 98 -2.85 0.94 -4.90
N LYS A 99 -3.24 1.14 -6.16
CA LYS A 99 -3.88 2.42 -6.59
C LYS A 99 -5.30 2.59 -6.07
N THR A 100 -5.98 1.49 -5.76
CA THR A 100 -7.37 1.53 -5.29
C THR A 100 -7.44 1.73 -3.78
N PHE A 101 -6.47 1.17 -3.04
CA PHE A 101 -6.20 1.52 -1.65
C PHE A 101 -5.77 2.99 -1.56
#